data_AF-A0A7S2F1T3-F1
#
_entry.id   AF-A0A7S2F1T3-F1
#
_cell.length_a   1.000
_cell.length_b   1.000
_cell.length_c   1.000
_cell.angle_alpha   90.00
_cell.angle_beta   90.00
_cell.angle_gamma   90.00
#
_symmetry.space_group_name_H-M   'P 1'
#
loop_
_entity.id
_entity.type
_entity.pdbx_description
1 polymer ?
#
loop_
_entity_poly.entity_id
_entity_poly.type
_entity_poly.pdbx_seq_one_letter_code
_entity_poly.pdbx_strand_id
1 'polypeptide(L)'
;GNIACWGSNYLGQAPPGGVDGDFVAISAGANFSVALRRDGSVACWGRNDEGQAPPAGVDGDFVAIAAGGDHSLALRRDGSIACWGRIAEGQARTKLLKVHHR
;
A
#
# COMPACT_ATOMS: atom_id res chain seq x y z
N GLY A 1 4.10 -11.61 -10.51
CA GLY A 1 3.06 -12.44 -11.17
C GLY A 1 1.94 -11.56 -11.69
N ASN A 2 1.10 -12.06 -12.60
CA ASN A 2 0.04 -11.24 -13.22
C ASN A 2 -1.13 -11.02 -12.27
N ILE A 3 -1.71 -9.82 -12.29
CA ILE A 3 -2.85 -9.45 -11.45
C ILE A 3 -4.13 -9.52 -12.30
N ALA A 4 -5.15 -10.21 -11.79
CA ALA A 4 -6.51 -10.18 -12.31
C ALA A 4 -7.44 -9.52 -11.29
N CYS A 5 -8.46 -8.80 -11.78
CA CYS A 5 -9.46 -8.14 -10.94
C CYS A 5 -10.86 -8.36 -11.49
N TRP A 6 -11.86 -8.19 -10.64
CA TRP A 6 -13.28 -8.21 -10.98
C TRP A 6 -14.03 -7.20 -10.12
N GLY A 7 -15.15 -6.68 -10.63
CA GLY A 7 -16.00 -5.73 -9.92
C GLY A 7 -15.88 -4.28 -10.41
N SER A 8 -16.23 -3.33 -9.55
CA SER A 8 -16.29 -1.89 -9.87
C SER A 8 -14.92 -1.34 -10.27
N ASN A 9 -14.91 -0.50 -11.32
CA ASN A 9 -13.74 0.28 -11.72
C ASN A 9 -14.05 1.78 -11.89
N TYR A 10 -15.09 2.30 -11.24
CA TYR A 10 -15.51 3.71 -11.42
C TYR A 10 -14.47 4.73 -10.98
N LEU A 11 -13.53 4.34 -10.12
CA LEU A 11 -12.47 5.19 -9.58
C LEU A 11 -11.08 4.71 -10.02
N GLY A 12 -10.98 3.81 -11.00
CA GLY A 12 -9.70 3.25 -11.46
C GLY A 12 -9.09 2.24 -10.49
N GLN A 13 -9.90 1.59 -9.63
CA GLN A 13 -9.43 0.61 -8.64
C GLN A 13 -9.10 -0.77 -9.25
N ALA A 14 -9.40 -0.98 -10.53
CA ALA A 14 -8.84 -2.08 -11.29
C ALA A 14 -7.38 -1.78 -11.68
N PRO A 15 -6.47 -2.76 -11.64
CA PRO A 15 -5.13 -2.62 -12.18
C PRO A 15 -5.18 -2.06 -13.60
N PRO A 16 -4.48 -0.95 -13.90
CA PRO A 16 -4.38 -0.47 -15.27
C PRO A 16 -3.80 -1.57 -16.18
N GLY A 17 -4.28 -1.68 -17.42
CA GLY A 17 -3.74 -2.67 -18.36
C GLY A 17 -2.21 -2.53 -18.44
N GLY A 18 -1.49 -3.64 -18.25
CA GLY A 18 -0.02 -3.61 -18.24
C GLY A 18 0.61 -3.14 -16.92
N VAL A 19 -0.02 -3.38 -15.76
CA VAL A 19 0.76 -3.55 -14.51
C VAL A 19 1.58 -4.84 -14.62
N ASP A 20 2.57 -4.79 -15.49
CA ASP A 20 3.67 -5.72 -15.54
C ASP A 20 4.60 -5.30 -14.41
N GLY A 21 4.72 -6.19 -13.45
CA GLY A 21 5.51 -5.98 -12.27
C GLY A 21 5.70 -7.32 -11.62
N ASP A 22 6.88 -7.52 -11.06
CA ASP A 22 7.19 -8.72 -10.31
C ASP A 22 6.51 -8.65 -8.92
N PHE A 23 5.18 -8.53 -8.93
CA PHE A 23 4.34 -8.39 -7.75
C PHE A 23 4.35 -9.68 -6.95
N VAL A 24 4.49 -9.52 -5.64
CA VAL A 24 4.57 -10.59 -4.64
C VAL A 24 3.43 -10.53 -3.61
N ALA A 25 2.73 -9.39 -3.50
CA ALA A 25 1.52 -9.26 -2.67
C ALA A 25 0.59 -8.18 -3.23
N ILE A 26 -0.70 -8.28 -2.91
CA ILE A 26 -1.74 -7.29 -3.25
C ILE A 26 -2.76 -7.17 -2.11
N SER A 27 -3.27 -5.96 -1.88
CA SER A 27 -4.37 -5.70 -0.95
C SER A 27 -5.33 -4.66 -1.54
N ALA A 28 -6.62 -4.81 -1.30
CA ALA A 28 -7.66 -3.88 -1.73
C ALA A 28 -8.21 -3.09 -0.52
N GLY A 29 -8.35 -1.77 -0.69
CA GLY A 29 -9.12 -0.91 0.20
C GLY A 29 -10.54 -0.68 -0.32
N ALA A 30 -11.24 0.37 0.14
CA ALA A 30 -12.63 0.60 -0.28
C ALA A 30 -12.76 0.92 -1.78
N ASN A 31 -11.87 1.77 -2.30
CA ASN A 31 -11.91 2.27 -3.68
C ASN A 31 -10.52 2.41 -4.30
N PHE A 32 -9.53 1.70 -3.75
CA PHE A 32 -8.14 1.70 -4.22
C PHE A 32 -7.53 0.33 -3.97
N SER A 33 -6.42 0.04 -4.64
CA SER A 33 -5.63 -1.17 -4.41
C SER A 33 -4.16 -0.82 -4.30
N VAL A 34 -3.43 -1.62 -3.53
CA VAL A 34 -1.98 -1.55 -3.38
C VAL A 34 -1.35 -2.89 -3.70
N ALA A 35 -0.18 -2.88 -4.34
CA ALA A 35 0.59 -4.09 -4.63
C ALA A 35 2.07 -3.91 -4.34
N LEU A 36 2.67 -4.93 -3.73
CA LEU A 36 4.08 -4.98 -3.37
C LEU A 36 4.85 -5.65 -4.51
N ARG A 37 5.89 -4.98 -5.00
CA ARG A 37 6.86 -5.55 -5.94
C ARG A 37 7.97 -6.29 -5.19
N ARG A 38 8.62 -7.25 -5.87
CA ARG A 38 9.75 -8.02 -5.33
C ARG A 38 10.92 -7.15 -4.87
N ASP A 39 11.10 -5.98 -5.47
CA ASP A 39 12.13 -4.98 -5.11
C ASP A 39 11.78 -4.17 -3.84
N GLY A 40 10.61 -4.40 -3.24
CA GLY A 40 10.16 -3.69 -2.04
C GLY A 40 9.46 -2.36 -2.32
N SER A 41 9.24 -1.97 -3.57
CA SER A 41 8.40 -0.82 -3.93
C SER A 41 6.90 -1.16 -3.92
N VAL A 42 6.05 -0.14 -3.74
CA VAL A 42 4.59 -0.32 -3.71
C VAL A 42 3.96 0.42 -4.89
N ALA A 43 3.13 -0.30 -5.65
CA ALA A 43 2.21 0.30 -6.60
C ALA A 43 0.87 0.60 -5.91
N CYS A 44 0.24 1.71 -6.26
CA CYS A 44 -1.12 2.03 -5.83
C CYS A 44 -1.93 2.53 -7.02
N TRP A 45 -3.19 2.12 -7.11
CA TRP A 45 -4.13 2.61 -8.13
C TRP A 45 -5.54 2.72 -7.56
N GLY A 46 -6.35 3.55 -8.20
CA GLY A 46 -7.68 3.91 -7.74
C GLY A 46 -7.72 5.26 -7.01
N ARG A 47 -8.65 5.39 -6.07
CA ARG A 47 -8.87 6.59 -5.28
C ARG A 47 -7.63 6.97 -4.44
N ASN A 48 -7.21 8.23 -4.53
CA ASN A 48 -6.09 8.80 -3.77
C ASN A 48 -6.41 10.15 -3.07
N ASP A 49 -7.69 10.44 -2.83
CA ASP A 49 -8.17 11.71 -2.25
C ASP A 49 -7.74 11.94 -0.79
N GLU A 50 -7.46 10.88 -0.05
CA GLU A 50 -6.97 10.92 1.34
C GLU A 50 -5.46 10.65 1.43
N GLY A 51 -4.77 10.49 0.30
CA GLY A 51 -3.36 10.09 0.26
C GLY A 51 -3.14 8.60 0.51
N GLN A 52 -4.00 7.73 -0.04
CA GLN A 52 -3.92 6.27 0.06
C GLN A 52 -2.76 5.63 -0.72
N ALA A 53 -2.08 6.40 -1.58
CA ALA A 53 -0.85 6.04 -2.26
C ALA A 53 0.40 6.38 -1.41
N PRO A 54 1.48 5.58 -1.52
CA PRO A 54 2.72 5.86 -0.81
C PRO A 54 3.25 7.26 -1.19
N PRO A 55 3.72 8.07 -0.22
CA PRO A 55 4.36 9.34 -0.53
C PRO A 55 5.61 9.15 -1.39
N ALA A 56 5.93 10.12 -2.25
CA ALA A 56 7.14 10.07 -3.06
C ALA A 56 8.40 9.90 -2.19
N GLY A 57 9.28 8.97 -2.57
CA GLY A 57 10.51 8.67 -1.83
C GLY A 57 10.35 7.69 -0.67
N VAL A 58 9.16 7.11 -0.50
CA VAL A 58 8.88 6.03 0.46
C VAL A 58 8.85 4.71 -0.32
N ASP A 59 10.03 4.21 -0.71
CA ASP A 59 10.15 3.03 -1.60
C ASP A 59 11.33 2.12 -1.22
N GLY A 60 11.22 0.83 -1.58
CA GLY A 60 12.36 -0.07 -1.78
C GLY A 60 12.77 -0.97 -0.61
N ASP A 61 12.05 -0.94 0.52
CA ASP A 61 12.38 -1.74 1.70
C ASP A 61 11.18 -2.45 2.34
N PHE A 62 10.01 -2.41 1.69
CA PHE A 62 8.82 -3.07 2.20
C PHE A 62 8.83 -4.58 1.97
N VAL A 63 8.32 -5.31 2.95
CA VAL A 63 8.21 -6.78 2.93
C VAL A 63 6.76 -7.26 3.06
N ALA A 64 5.85 -6.40 3.50
CA ALA A 64 4.41 -6.68 3.54
C ALA A 64 3.60 -5.39 3.40
N ILE A 65 2.36 -5.51 2.91
CA ILE A 65 1.41 -4.42 2.74
C ILE A 65 0.03 -4.81 3.26
N ALA A 66 -0.76 -3.82 3.69
CA ALA A 66 -2.18 -3.97 4.00
C ALA A 66 -2.94 -2.69 3.65
N ALA A 67 -4.21 -2.83 3.26
CA ALA A 67 -5.11 -1.71 3.01
C ALA A 67 -6.35 -1.81 3.91
N GLY A 68 -6.71 -0.68 4.53
CA GLY A 68 -8.00 -0.46 5.17
C GLY A 68 -8.98 0.25 4.24
N GLY A 69 -10.06 0.81 4.79
CA GLY A 69 -11.06 1.54 3.99
C GLY A 69 -10.47 2.71 3.21
N ASP A 70 -9.77 3.61 3.92
CA ASP A 70 -9.20 4.85 3.38
C ASP A 70 -7.71 5.03 3.72
N HIS A 71 -7.01 3.97 4.16
CA HIS A 71 -5.60 4.04 4.55
C HIS A 71 -4.84 2.79 4.16
N SER A 72 -3.52 2.90 4.15
CA SER A 72 -2.58 1.84 3.78
C SER A 72 -1.48 1.72 4.83
N LEU A 73 -0.98 0.50 5.00
CA LEU A 73 0.11 0.15 5.90
C LEU A 73 1.16 -0.65 5.12
N ALA A 74 2.43 -0.47 5.45
CA ALA A 74 3.49 -1.33 4.97
C ALA A 74 4.55 -1.61 6.04
N LEU A 75 4.97 -2.87 6.13
CA LEU A 75 6.03 -3.32 7.01
C LEU A 75 7.37 -3.20 6.27
N ARG A 76 8.31 -2.48 6.86
CA ARG A 76 9.69 -2.36 6.39
C ARG A 76 10.52 -3.55 6.87
N ARG A 77 11.60 -3.85 6.15
CA ARG A 77 12.56 -4.91 6.48
C ARG A 77 13.22 -4.72 7.86
N ASP A 78 13.31 -3.48 8.33
CA ASP A 78 13.84 -3.14 9.67
C ASP A 78 12.83 -3.36 10.81
N GLY A 79 11.63 -3.86 10.50
CA GLY A 79 10.56 -4.13 11.46
C GLY A 79 9.70 -2.92 11.81
N SER A 80 9.91 -1.77 11.17
CA SER A 80 9.06 -0.59 11.36
C SER A 80 7.87 -0.56 10.39
N ILE A 81 6.82 0.17 10.76
CA ILE A 81 5.60 0.29 9.95
C ILE A 81 5.50 1.71 9.39
N ALA A 82 5.27 1.80 8.08
CA ALA A 82 4.86 3.03 7.41
C ALA A 82 3.34 3.02 7.21
N CYS A 83 2.70 4.17 7.42
CA CYS A 83 1.26 4.34 7.26
C CYS A 83 0.98 5.59 6.44
N TRP A 84 -0.02 5.54 5.56
CA TRP A 84 -0.48 6.68 4.77
C TRP A 84 -1.98 6.58 4.50
N GLY A 85 -2.61 7.68 4.08
CA GLY A 85 -4.06 7.80 3.92
C GLY A 85 -4.77 8.46 5.12
N ARG A 86 -6.08 8.25 5.24
CA ARG A 86 -6.90 8.77 6.34
C ARG A 86 -6.65 7.98 7.62
N ILE A 87 -5.69 8.46 8.42
CA ILE A 87 -5.36 7.89 9.72
C ILE A 87 -5.86 8.85 10.80
N ALA A 88 -6.79 8.39 11.66
CA ALA A 88 -7.29 9.21 12.76
C ALA A 88 -6.13 9.75 13.60
N GLU A 89 -6.21 11.00 14.04
CA GLU A 89 -5.14 11.82 14.63
C GLU A 89 -4.35 11.17 15.80
N GLY A 90 -4.80 10.04 16.34
CA GLY A 90 -4.06 9.20 17.30
C GLY A 90 -3.02 8.23 16.69
N GLN A 91 -3.00 8.04 15.36
CA GLN A 91 -2.06 7.17 14.64
C GLN A 91 -1.13 7.94 13.68
N ALA A 92 -1.39 9.24 13.46
CA ALA A 92 -0.73 10.10 12.49
C ALA A 92 0.54 10.80 13.01
N ARG A 93 1.26 10.19 13.96
CA ARG A 93 2.68 10.51 14.11
C ARG A 93 3.43 9.41 13.40
N THR A 94 4.34 9.78 12.51
CA THR A 94 5.42 8.95 11.98
C THR A 94 6.16 8.28 13.15
N LYS A 95 5.55 7.27 13.74
CA LYS A 95 6.17 6.41 14.71
C LYS A 95 6.59 5.22 13.88
N LEU A 96 7.87 5.27 13.52
CA LEU A 96 8.70 4.11 13.30
C LEU A 96 8.45 3.16 14.50
N LEU A 97 7.36 2.39 14.48
CA LEU A 97 7.02 1.43 15.50
C LEU A 97 7.96 0.26 15.26
N LYS A 98 9.21 0.39 15.76
CA LYS A 98 10.13 -0.73 15.86
C LYS A 98 9.46 -1.77 16.75
N VAL A 99 9.03 -2.88 16.16
CA VAL A 99 8.66 -4.07 16.94
C VAL A 99 9.96 -4.59 17.55
N HIS A 100 10.29 -4.16 18.76
CA HIS A 100 11.33 -4.81 19.55
C HIS A 100 10.79 -6.15 20.02
N HIS A 101 11.18 -7.23 19.35
CA HIS A 101 11.16 -8.56 19.96
C HIS A 101 12.10 -8.53 21.18
N ARG A 102 11.56 -8.83 22.36
CA ARG A 102 12.37 -9.31 23.49
C ARG A 102 12.64 -10.79 23.32
#